data_AF-R7MIA8-F1
#
_entry.id   AF-R7MIA8-F1
#
_cell.length_a   1.000
_cell.length_b   1.000
_cell.length_c   1.000
_cell.angle_alpha   90.00
_cell.angle_beta   90.00
_cell.angle_gamma   90.00
#
_symmetry.space_group_name_H-M   'P 1'
#
loop_
_entity.id
_entity.type
_entity.pdbx_description
1 polymer ?
#
loop_
_entity_poly.entity_id
_entity_poly.type
_entity_poly.pdbx_seq_one_letter_code
_entity_poly.pdbx_strand_id
1 'polypeptide(L)'
;MARTSKMNMIMHGDGHGGVHHHDGLINVNGIFENRFDVILTNPPFGARIEKDYKLSETDRFYDEDKLKEYEKRYGDDCIKQIKELNKAIDDGQKILDRFDLGKVSGLTEVLFMERCLKLLKPGGRMGIVLPEGVLNNSNLQKVRDYFESEAKILLITSIPQDVFIASGATIKPSLLFFKRFTEEERKQYAEAKNKAAKAVDKEFEPQVKEIEIKYADDKKAKTKALKDIEAKKETEIKEKTKELFNYEIPIVQVEKAGITTTGAKCENELEDVAVEFKNYRDLKGLWTVNKPNISYKINGEKLVRITNGGEEVIDE
;
A
#
# COMPACT_ATOMS: atom_id res chain seq x y z
N MET A 1 -3.60 4.64 -23.37
CA MET A 1 -2.61 3.82 -22.65
C MET A 1 -3.03 2.35 -22.51
N ALA A 2 -4.18 2.01 -21.93
CA ALA A 2 -4.59 0.60 -21.75
C ALA A 2 -4.53 -0.27 -23.01
N ARG A 3 -4.93 0.25 -24.18
CA ARG A 3 -4.80 -0.45 -25.48
C ARG A 3 -3.34 -0.75 -25.84
N THR A 4 -2.45 0.24 -25.68
CA THR A 4 -1.01 0.10 -25.92
C THR A 4 -0.38 -0.90 -24.96
N SER A 5 -0.76 -0.87 -23.68
CA SER A 5 -0.29 -1.83 -22.67
C SER A 5 -0.71 -3.27 -23.01
N LYS A 6 -1.96 -3.47 -23.44
CA LYS A 6 -2.43 -4.78 -23.94
C LYS A 6 -1.60 -5.25 -25.12
N MET A 7 -1.37 -4.38 -26.11
CA MET A 7 -0.56 -4.74 -27.27
C MET A 7 0.88 -5.10 -26.87
N ASN A 8 1.47 -4.37 -25.91
CA ASN A 8 2.80 -4.68 -25.39
C ASN A 8 2.85 -6.08 -24.75
N MET A 9 1.81 -6.47 -24.02
CA MET A 9 1.74 -7.79 -23.39
C MET A 9 1.57 -8.91 -24.43
N ILE A 10 0.74 -8.67 -25.46
CA ILE A 10 0.62 -9.59 -26.60
C ILE A 10 1.98 -9.77 -27.29
N MET A 11 2.71 -8.68 -27.54
CA MET A 11 4.03 -8.75 -28.20
C MET A 11 5.08 -9.52 -27.38
N HIS A 12 4.93 -9.59 -26.06
CA HIS A 12 5.82 -10.37 -25.19
C HIS A 12 5.28 -11.78 -24.89
N GLY A 13 4.18 -12.20 -25.53
CA GLY A 13 3.63 -13.56 -25.40
C GLY A 13 2.80 -13.81 -24.14
N ASP A 14 2.48 -12.77 -23.36
CA ASP A 14 1.66 -12.87 -22.14
C ASP A 14 0.15 -12.74 -22.43
N GLY A 15 -0.21 -12.32 -23.65
CA GLY A 15 -1.58 -12.11 -24.10
C GLY A 15 -2.14 -10.73 -23.73
N HIS A 16 -3.46 -10.62 -23.57
CA HIS A 16 -4.15 -9.35 -23.28
C HIS A 16 -4.97 -9.35 -21.98
N GLY A 17 -4.92 -10.44 -21.22
CA GLY A 17 -5.61 -10.60 -19.93
C GLY A 17 -5.08 -9.64 -18.87
N GLY A 18 -5.88 -9.40 -17.82
CA GLY A 18 -5.43 -8.65 -16.64
C GLY A 18 -5.20 -7.14 -16.79
N VAL A 19 -5.35 -6.56 -17.99
CA VAL A 19 -5.28 -5.11 -18.20
C VAL A 19 -6.69 -4.51 -18.28
N HIS A 20 -7.05 -3.73 -17.28
CA HIS A 20 -8.37 -3.11 -17.17
C HIS A 20 -8.29 -1.60 -17.42
N HIS A 21 -9.18 -1.09 -18.27
CA HIS A 21 -9.31 0.35 -18.49
C HIS A 21 -10.34 0.90 -17.50
N HIS A 22 -9.87 1.35 -16.35
CA HIS A 22 -10.70 1.85 -15.28
C HIS A 22 -9.91 2.76 -14.34
N ASP A 23 -10.60 3.52 -13.48
CA ASP A 23 -9.98 4.15 -12.31
C ASP A 23 -9.35 3.08 -11.40
N GLY A 24 -8.06 3.22 -11.10
CA GLY A 24 -7.29 2.30 -10.28
C GLY A 24 -7.56 2.40 -8.77
N LEU A 25 -8.31 3.41 -8.32
CA LEU A 25 -8.68 3.60 -6.92
C LEU A 25 -9.88 2.76 -6.48
N ILE A 26 -10.54 2.06 -7.41
CA ILE A 26 -11.71 1.23 -7.11
C ILE A 26 -11.49 -0.25 -7.46
N ASN A 27 -12.38 -1.10 -6.93
CA ASN A 27 -12.37 -2.53 -7.18
C ASN A 27 -12.97 -2.83 -8.55
N VAL A 28 -12.23 -3.50 -9.42
CA VAL A 28 -12.71 -3.87 -10.76
C VAL A 28 -12.19 -5.22 -11.20
N ASN A 29 -13.04 -6.01 -11.86
CA ASN A 29 -12.65 -7.18 -12.66
C ASN A 29 -11.59 -8.10 -12.03
N GLY A 30 -11.76 -8.49 -10.76
CA GLY A 30 -10.75 -9.29 -10.09
C GLY A 30 -9.63 -8.49 -9.42
N ILE A 31 -9.81 -7.20 -9.16
CA ILE A 31 -8.90 -6.40 -8.35
C ILE A 31 -9.64 -6.07 -7.07
N PHE A 32 -9.51 -6.96 -6.09
CA PHE A 32 -10.15 -6.88 -4.78
C PHE A 32 -9.11 -6.93 -3.67
N GLU A 33 -9.50 -6.46 -2.50
CA GLU A 33 -8.65 -6.41 -1.32
C GLU A 33 -8.22 -7.82 -0.87
N ASN A 34 -7.08 -7.92 -0.20
CA ASN A 34 -6.52 -9.17 0.35
C ASN A 34 -6.22 -10.27 -0.68
N ARG A 35 -5.87 -9.91 -1.92
CA ARG A 35 -5.70 -10.87 -3.01
C ARG A 35 -4.24 -11.06 -3.46
N PHE A 36 -3.47 -9.99 -3.47
CA PHE A 36 -2.18 -10.01 -4.18
C PHE A 36 -1.03 -10.36 -3.23
N ASP A 37 -0.16 -11.27 -3.66
CA ASP A 37 1.06 -11.61 -2.92
C ASP A 37 2.18 -10.59 -3.19
N VAL A 38 2.20 -10.02 -4.39
CA VAL A 38 3.17 -9.02 -4.84
C VAL A 38 2.47 -7.94 -5.67
N ILE A 39 2.79 -6.67 -5.42
CA ILE A 39 2.40 -5.53 -6.25
C ILE A 39 3.64 -4.73 -6.64
N LEU A 40 3.79 -4.39 -7.91
CA LEU A 40 4.79 -3.43 -8.39
C LEU A 40 4.07 -2.29 -9.08
N THR A 41 4.37 -1.04 -8.71
CA THR A 41 3.62 0.10 -9.23
C THR A 41 4.43 1.39 -9.29
N ASN A 42 4.08 2.23 -10.26
CA ASN A 42 4.54 3.60 -10.41
C ASN A 42 3.31 4.51 -10.53
N PRO A 43 2.67 4.89 -9.39
CA PRO A 43 1.47 5.72 -9.41
C PRO A 43 1.76 7.11 -9.99
N PRO A 44 0.76 7.81 -10.54
CA PRO A 44 0.93 9.19 -10.99
C PRO A 44 1.34 10.10 -9.83
N PHE A 45 2.32 10.99 -10.07
CA PHE A 45 2.84 11.92 -9.08
C PHE A 45 2.14 13.26 -9.11
N GLY A 46 1.79 13.80 -7.94
CA GLY A 46 1.36 15.18 -7.77
C GLY A 46 -0.07 15.47 -8.24
N ALA A 47 -0.77 14.49 -8.81
CA ALA A 47 -2.19 14.59 -9.10
C ALA A 47 -2.99 14.55 -7.79
N ARG A 48 -4.16 15.20 -7.80
CA ARG A 48 -5.06 15.26 -6.65
C ARG A 48 -6.47 14.88 -7.07
N ILE A 49 -7.10 14.04 -6.26
CA ILE A 49 -8.52 13.75 -6.36
C ILE A 49 -9.30 14.89 -5.73
N GLU A 50 -10.31 15.39 -6.45
CA GLU A 50 -11.18 16.46 -5.98
C GLU A 50 -12.03 15.99 -4.78
N LYS A 51 -12.30 16.89 -3.84
CA LYS A 51 -13.00 16.55 -2.58
C LYS A 51 -14.45 16.13 -2.77
N ASP A 52 -15.02 16.42 -3.91
CA ASP A 52 -16.38 16.13 -4.33
C ASP A 52 -16.44 15.16 -5.51
N TYR A 53 -15.30 14.55 -5.89
CA TYR A 53 -15.27 13.50 -6.90
C TYR A 53 -16.03 12.27 -6.41
N LYS A 54 -17.20 12.03 -7.03
CA LYS A 54 -18.12 10.96 -6.69
C LYS A 54 -17.90 9.73 -7.54
N LEU A 55 -18.24 8.58 -6.97
CA LEU A 55 -18.44 7.36 -7.74
C LEU A 55 -19.57 7.57 -8.75
N SER A 56 -19.43 6.93 -9.90
CA SER A 56 -20.33 7.03 -11.04
C SER A 56 -20.99 5.70 -11.35
N GLU A 57 -22.11 5.72 -12.08
CA GLU A 57 -22.75 4.49 -12.56
C GLU A 57 -21.87 3.68 -13.53
N THR A 58 -20.85 4.29 -14.13
CA THR A 58 -19.88 3.54 -14.95
C THR A 58 -18.91 2.69 -14.13
N ASP A 59 -18.80 2.91 -12.83
CA ASP A 59 -17.92 2.18 -11.90
C ASP A 59 -18.55 0.89 -11.35
N ARG A 60 -19.80 0.67 -11.72
CA ARG A 60 -20.71 -0.33 -11.18
C ARG A 60 -20.49 -1.70 -11.84
N PHE A 61 -20.65 -2.78 -11.06
CA PHE A 61 -20.53 -4.14 -11.58
C PHE A 61 -21.84 -4.94 -11.40
N TYR A 62 -22.42 -5.44 -12.49
CA TYR A 62 -23.73 -6.12 -12.50
C TYR A 62 -23.78 -7.47 -13.25
N ASP A 63 -22.67 -7.92 -13.82
CA ASP A 63 -22.65 -9.13 -14.65
C ASP A 63 -22.86 -10.38 -13.78
N GLU A 64 -24.07 -10.95 -13.77
CA GLU A 64 -24.46 -12.07 -12.91
C GLU A 64 -23.64 -13.33 -13.17
N ASP A 65 -23.29 -13.60 -14.42
CA ASP A 65 -22.52 -14.79 -14.78
C ASP A 65 -21.07 -14.63 -14.30
N LYS A 66 -20.49 -13.45 -14.45
CA LYS A 66 -19.17 -13.15 -13.86
C LYS A 66 -19.20 -13.08 -12.35
N LEU A 67 -20.29 -12.64 -11.72
CA LEU A 67 -20.42 -12.68 -10.26
C LEU A 67 -20.35 -14.13 -9.77
N LYS A 68 -21.05 -15.07 -10.41
CA LYS A 68 -20.96 -16.50 -10.08
C LYS A 68 -19.55 -17.04 -10.31
N GLU A 69 -18.89 -16.64 -11.41
CA GLU A 69 -17.51 -17.01 -11.68
C GLU A 69 -16.55 -16.48 -10.60
N TYR A 70 -16.70 -15.22 -10.22
CA TYR A 70 -15.88 -14.55 -9.21
C TYR A 70 -16.12 -15.13 -7.82
N GLU A 71 -17.35 -15.43 -7.45
CA GLU A 71 -17.68 -16.11 -6.19
C GLU A 71 -16.99 -17.48 -6.13
N LYS A 72 -17.09 -18.26 -7.21
CA LYS A 72 -16.42 -19.57 -7.31
C LYS A 72 -14.90 -19.46 -7.24
N ARG A 73 -14.31 -18.43 -7.87
CA ARG A 73 -12.85 -18.30 -8.00
C ARG A 73 -12.20 -17.59 -6.81
N TYR A 74 -12.88 -16.65 -6.19
CA TYR A 74 -12.33 -15.72 -5.21
C TYR A 74 -13.05 -15.74 -3.86
N GLY A 75 -14.18 -16.44 -3.76
CA GLY A 75 -14.99 -16.57 -2.55
C GLY A 75 -15.90 -15.38 -2.28
N ASP A 76 -16.69 -15.51 -1.22
CA ASP A 76 -17.79 -14.59 -0.90
C ASP A 76 -17.31 -13.17 -0.55
N ASP A 77 -16.08 -13.01 -0.05
CA ASP A 77 -15.51 -11.70 0.30
C ASP A 77 -15.40 -10.80 -0.93
N CYS A 78 -15.07 -11.36 -2.10
CA CYS A 78 -15.09 -10.66 -3.37
C CYS A 78 -16.48 -10.10 -3.70
N ILE A 79 -17.53 -10.92 -3.53
CA ILE A 79 -18.91 -10.52 -3.81
C ILE A 79 -19.38 -9.45 -2.82
N LYS A 80 -19.00 -9.58 -1.55
CA LYS A 80 -19.25 -8.56 -0.54
C LYS A 80 -18.65 -7.21 -0.94
N GLN A 81 -17.38 -7.19 -1.35
CA GLN A 81 -16.70 -5.96 -1.78
C GLN A 81 -17.36 -5.32 -3.03
N ILE A 82 -17.87 -6.12 -3.97
CA ILE A 82 -18.63 -5.62 -5.14
C ILE A 82 -19.96 -4.99 -4.69
N LYS A 83 -20.70 -5.67 -3.80
CA LYS A 83 -21.97 -5.15 -3.27
C LYS A 83 -21.76 -3.85 -2.49
N GLU A 84 -20.67 -3.75 -1.72
CA GLU A 84 -20.30 -2.52 -1.01
C GLU A 84 -19.98 -1.37 -1.97
N LEU A 85 -19.26 -1.64 -3.07
CA LEU A 85 -19.01 -0.63 -4.10
C LEU A 85 -20.31 -0.16 -4.77
N ASN A 86 -21.17 -1.10 -5.19
CA ASN A 86 -22.45 -0.79 -5.80
C ASN A 86 -23.33 0.05 -4.85
N LYS A 87 -23.38 -0.31 -3.56
CA LYS A 87 -24.09 0.48 -2.54
C LYS A 87 -23.48 1.88 -2.38
N ALA A 88 -22.16 2.00 -2.40
CA ALA A 88 -21.50 3.31 -2.31
C ALA A 88 -21.82 4.21 -3.51
N ILE A 89 -22.02 3.62 -4.70
CA ILE A 89 -22.52 4.31 -5.88
C ILE A 89 -23.97 4.78 -5.65
N ASP A 90 -24.86 3.90 -5.16
CA ASP A 90 -26.25 4.24 -4.85
C ASP A 90 -26.36 5.41 -3.84
N ASP A 91 -25.48 5.40 -2.84
CA ASP A 91 -25.40 6.42 -1.79
C ASP A 91 -24.72 7.72 -2.28
N GLY A 92 -24.21 7.76 -3.52
CA GLY A 92 -23.50 8.91 -4.10
C GLY A 92 -22.21 9.27 -3.35
N GLN A 93 -21.53 8.27 -2.79
CA GLN A 93 -20.32 8.46 -2.00
C GLN A 93 -19.16 9.01 -2.82
N LYS A 94 -18.30 9.77 -2.15
CA LYS A 94 -17.07 10.30 -2.73
C LYS A 94 -15.99 9.24 -2.72
N ILE A 95 -15.11 9.27 -3.72
CA ILE A 95 -14.00 8.31 -3.80
C ILE A 95 -13.09 8.42 -2.58
N LEU A 96 -12.80 9.64 -2.10
CA LEU A 96 -11.97 9.86 -0.92
C LEU A 96 -12.55 9.24 0.36
N ASP A 97 -13.87 9.11 0.49
CA ASP A 97 -14.50 8.56 1.69
C ASP A 97 -14.26 7.04 1.83
N ARG A 98 -13.82 6.39 0.75
CA ARG A 98 -13.43 4.97 0.76
C ARG A 98 -12.02 4.71 1.29
N PHE A 99 -11.26 5.78 1.56
CA PHE A 99 -9.87 5.71 2.02
C PHE A 99 -9.73 6.29 3.43
N ASP A 100 -9.00 5.59 4.29
CA ASP A 100 -8.68 6.03 5.64
C ASP A 100 -7.88 7.35 5.59
N LEU A 101 -6.97 7.46 4.62
CA LEU A 101 -6.17 8.65 4.37
C LEU A 101 -6.85 9.67 3.46
N GLY A 102 -8.03 9.38 2.90
CA GLY A 102 -8.72 10.31 2.00
C GLY A 102 -9.12 11.63 2.65
N LYS A 103 -9.34 11.64 3.97
CA LYS A 103 -9.55 12.86 4.77
C LYS A 103 -8.26 13.62 5.09
N VAL A 104 -7.11 12.93 5.04
CA VAL A 104 -5.78 13.47 5.34
C VAL A 104 -5.20 14.12 4.08
N SER A 105 -5.24 13.43 2.95
CA SER A 105 -4.67 13.89 1.68
C SER A 105 -5.43 13.30 0.48
N GLY A 106 -5.74 14.15 -0.49
CA GLY A 106 -6.24 13.72 -1.80
C GLY A 106 -5.14 13.47 -2.84
N LEU A 107 -3.86 13.45 -2.45
CA LEU A 107 -2.75 13.16 -3.36
C LEU A 107 -2.86 11.73 -3.89
N THR A 108 -2.74 11.54 -5.21
CA THR A 108 -2.88 10.23 -5.83
C THR A 108 -1.85 9.24 -5.31
N GLU A 109 -0.60 9.65 -5.12
CA GLU A 109 0.44 8.78 -4.57
C GLU A 109 0.09 8.25 -3.16
N VAL A 110 -0.57 9.05 -2.32
CA VAL A 110 -1.01 8.63 -0.97
C VAL A 110 -2.15 7.62 -1.06
N LEU A 111 -3.14 7.88 -1.91
CA LEU A 111 -4.29 6.99 -2.11
C LEU A 111 -3.85 5.66 -2.75
N PHE A 112 -2.92 5.69 -3.70
CA PHE A 112 -2.38 4.48 -4.32
C PHE A 112 -1.54 3.65 -3.34
N MET A 113 -0.79 4.27 -2.43
CA MET A 113 -0.10 3.53 -1.38
C MET A 113 -1.10 2.78 -0.48
N GLU A 114 -2.16 3.45 0.01
CA GLU A 114 -3.20 2.82 0.82
C GLU A 114 -3.91 1.71 0.02
N ARG A 115 -4.27 2.00 -1.23
CA ARG A 115 -4.91 1.05 -2.14
C ARG A 115 -4.08 -0.21 -2.31
N CYS A 116 -2.81 -0.07 -2.65
CA CYS A 116 -1.92 -1.21 -2.85
C CYS A 116 -1.78 -2.02 -1.57
N LEU A 117 -1.71 -1.37 -0.40
CA LEU A 117 -1.64 -2.09 0.87
C LEU A 117 -2.91 -2.90 1.16
N LYS A 118 -4.10 -2.33 0.91
CA LYS A 118 -5.38 -3.05 1.06
C LYS A 118 -5.52 -4.22 0.06
N LEU A 119 -4.98 -4.07 -1.14
CA LEU A 119 -4.94 -5.12 -2.17
C LEU A 119 -4.04 -6.31 -1.80
N LEU A 120 -2.97 -6.08 -1.03
CA LEU A 120 -2.06 -7.15 -0.62
C LEU A 120 -2.73 -8.12 0.36
N LYS A 121 -2.44 -9.40 0.27
CA LYS A 121 -2.71 -10.36 1.36
C LYS A 121 -1.90 -9.99 2.61
N PRO A 122 -2.29 -10.44 3.82
CA PRO A 122 -1.39 -10.43 4.97
C PRO A 122 -0.04 -11.08 4.63
N GLY A 123 1.07 -10.38 4.89
CA GLY A 123 2.42 -10.82 4.47
C GLY A 123 2.77 -10.58 2.99
N GLY A 124 1.83 -10.09 2.17
CA GLY A 124 2.07 -9.66 0.80
C GLY A 124 3.04 -8.47 0.73
N ARG A 125 3.68 -8.29 -0.42
CA ARG A 125 4.77 -7.32 -0.60
C ARG A 125 4.48 -6.35 -1.72
N MET A 126 4.91 -5.10 -1.60
CA MET A 126 4.87 -4.15 -2.71
C MET A 126 6.19 -3.44 -2.92
N GLY A 127 6.50 -3.15 -4.18
CA GLY A 127 7.48 -2.16 -4.60
C GLY A 127 6.75 -1.00 -5.26
N ILE A 128 6.95 0.21 -4.77
CA ILE A 128 6.25 1.40 -5.25
C ILE A 128 7.23 2.55 -5.46
N VAL A 129 7.11 3.23 -6.59
CA VAL A 129 7.85 4.48 -6.86
C VAL A 129 7.07 5.64 -6.27
N LEU A 130 7.70 6.46 -5.44
CA LEU A 130 7.07 7.62 -4.82
C LEU A 130 8.00 8.84 -4.84
N PRO A 131 7.46 10.06 -4.83
CA PRO A 131 8.27 11.24 -4.61
C PRO A 131 8.84 11.21 -3.18
N GLU A 132 10.10 11.63 -3.02
CA GLU A 132 10.79 11.67 -1.72
C GLU A 132 10.04 12.52 -0.67
N GLY A 133 9.23 13.48 -1.15
CA GLY A 133 8.28 14.28 -0.36
C GLY A 133 7.37 13.46 0.56
N VAL A 134 6.96 12.26 0.16
CA VAL A 134 6.10 11.38 0.99
C VAL A 134 6.82 10.93 2.26
N LEU A 135 8.15 10.76 2.19
CA LEU A 135 8.97 10.29 3.30
C LEU A 135 9.38 11.41 4.27
N ASN A 136 9.63 12.62 3.76
CA ASN A 136 10.25 13.69 4.56
C ASN A 136 9.29 14.82 4.97
N ASN A 137 8.15 14.99 4.29
CA ASN A 137 7.27 16.13 4.53
C ASN A 137 6.48 15.96 5.84
N SER A 138 6.60 16.91 6.77
CA SER A 138 5.89 16.90 8.05
C SER A 138 4.36 16.89 7.90
N ASN A 139 3.81 17.50 6.84
CA ASN A 139 2.37 17.48 6.55
C ASN A 139 1.84 16.07 6.24
N LEU A 140 2.73 15.15 5.84
CA LEU A 140 2.41 13.75 5.53
C LEU A 140 2.78 12.81 6.68
N GLN A 141 2.98 13.33 7.90
CA GLN A 141 3.31 12.48 9.05
C GLN A 141 2.23 11.42 9.30
N LYS A 142 0.96 11.80 9.28
CA LYS A 142 -0.17 10.86 9.45
C LYS A 142 -0.22 9.76 8.39
N VAL A 143 0.26 10.08 7.18
CA VAL A 143 0.36 9.10 6.09
C VAL A 143 1.42 8.05 6.44
N ARG A 144 2.61 8.48 6.89
CA ARG A 144 3.65 7.56 7.38
C ARG A 144 3.18 6.73 8.56
N ASP A 145 2.46 7.35 9.50
CA ASP A 145 1.95 6.68 10.70
C ASP A 145 0.97 5.55 10.34
N TYR A 146 0.11 5.78 9.36
CA TYR A 146 -0.80 4.75 8.84
C TYR A 146 -0.02 3.56 8.28
N PHE A 147 0.98 3.81 7.42
CA PHE A 147 1.76 2.74 6.82
C PHE A 147 2.59 1.97 7.83
N GLU A 148 3.24 2.66 8.77
CA GLU A 148 3.99 2.02 9.86
C GLU A 148 3.10 1.18 10.78
N SER A 149 1.78 1.43 10.80
CA SER A 149 0.81 0.68 11.60
C SER A 149 0.19 -0.54 10.90
N GLU A 150 0.39 -0.68 9.59
CA GLU A 150 -0.18 -1.77 8.78
C GLU A 150 0.87 -2.57 7.99
N ALA A 151 2.11 -2.07 7.87
CA ALA A 151 3.17 -2.67 7.08
C ALA A 151 4.56 -2.43 7.67
N LYS A 152 5.49 -3.34 7.37
CA LYS A 152 6.93 -3.15 7.57
C LYS A 152 7.54 -2.53 6.32
N ILE A 153 8.39 -1.52 6.50
CA ILE A 153 9.25 -1.02 5.44
C ILE A 153 10.43 -1.98 5.29
N LEU A 154 10.60 -2.53 4.10
CA LEU A 154 11.63 -3.52 3.81
C LEU A 154 12.94 -2.89 3.32
N LEU A 155 12.83 -1.86 2.46
CA LEU A 155 13.96 -1.18 1.85
C LEU A 155 13.48 0.18 1.33
N ILE A 156 14.29 1.21 1.55
CA ILE A 156 14.15 2.51 0.93
C ILE A 156 15.35 2.72 0.01
N THR A 157 15.11 2.96 -1.28
CA THR A 157 16.17 3.25 -2.24
C THR A 157 15.93 4.62 -2.85
N SER A 158 16.75 5.61 -2.47
CA SER A 158 16.77 6.92 -3.11
C SER A 158 17.49 6.79 -4.44
N ILE A 159 16.85 7.22 -5.53
CA ILE A 159 17.43 7.20 -6.87
C ILE A 159 17.58 8.64 -7.39
N PRO A 160 18.44 8.87 -8.39
CA PRO A 160 18.69 10.20 -8.94
C PRO A 160 17.42 10.88 -9.46
N GLN A 161 17.37 12.22 -9.37
CA GLN A 161 16.23 13.02 -9.84
C GLN A 161 16.07 12.96 -11.36
N ASP A 162 17.14 12.69 -12.09
CA ASP A 162 17.16 12.67 -13.55
C ASP A 162 16.53 11.43 -14.20
N VAL A 163 16.32 10.36 -13.43
CA VAL A 163 15.74 9.08 -13.90
C VAL A 163 14.42 9.28 -14.64
N PHE A 164 13.58 10.22 -14.20
CA PHE A 164 12.27 10.49 -14.81
C PHE A 164 12.18 11.82 -15.57
N ILE A 165 13.31 12.54 -15.77
CA ILE A 165 13.30 13.82 -16.50
C ILE A 165 12.84 13.63 -17.95
N ALA A 166 13.26 12.55 -18.61
CA ALA A 166 12.81 12.21 -19.97
C ALA A 166 11.28 12.00 -20.07
N SER A 167 10.62 11.69 -18.95
CA SER A 167 9.17 11.55 -18.83
C SER A 167 8.47 12.82 -18.33
N GLY A 168 9.20 13.93 -18.18
CA GLY A 168 8.69 15.23 -17.74
C GLY A 168 8.56 15.40 -16.22
N ALA A 169 9.04 14.46 -15.41
CA ALA A 169 9.04 14.59 -13.96
C ALA A 169 10.25 15.40 -13.46
N THR A 170 10.02 16.26 -12.48
CA THR A 170 11.06 17.11 -11.87
C THR A 170 11.29 16.83 -10.39
N ILE A 171 10.53 15.90 -9.80
CA ILE A 171 10.63 15.58 -8.37
C ILE A 171 11.59 14.41 -8.18
N LYS A 172 12.47 14.49 -7.19
CA LYS A 172 13.37 13.39 -6.82
C LYS A 172 12.54 12.18 -6.34
N PRO A 173 12.62 11.03 -7.02
CA PRO A 173 11.85 9.84 -6.68
C PRO A 173 12.60 8.95 -5.65
N SER A 174 11.88 7.99 -5.10
CA SER A 174 12.43 6.89 -4.30
C SER A 174 11.67 5.61 -4.59
N LEU A 175 12.38 4.48 -4.58
CA LEU A 175 11.78 3.15 -4.61
C LEU A 175 11.56 2.70 -3.18
N LEU A 176 10.32 2.37 -2.84
CA LEU A 176 9.94 1.92 -1.52
C LEU A 176 9.40 0.51 -1.59
N PHE A 177 9.92 -0.35 -0.72
CA PHE A 177 9.50 -1.73 -0.60
C PHE A 177 8.84 -1.94 0.74
N PHE A 178 7.64 -2.52 0.74
CA PHE A 178 6.87 -2.78 1.93
C PHE A 178 6.43 -4.24 1.98
N LYS A 179 6.20 -4.74 3.19
CA LYS A 179 5.49 -5.98 3.47
C LYS A 179 4.31 -5.66 4.36
N ARG A 180 3.09 -5.95 3.89
CA ARG A 180 1.90 -5.86 4.75
C ARG A 180 2.08 -6.77 5.95
N PHE A 181 1.69 -6.33 7.14
CA PHE A 181 1.76 -7.17 8.32
C PHE A 181 1.07 -8.52 8.08
N THR A 182 1.72 -9.58 8.53
CA THR A 182 1.06 -10.86 8.78
C THR A 182 0.08 -10.69 9.94
N GLU A 183 -0.85 -11.63 10.10
CA GLU A 183 -1.78 -11.64 11.24
C GLU A 183 -1.04 -11.64 12.59
N GLU A 184 0.11 -12.32 12.64
CA GLU A 184 0.96 -12.36 13.83
C GLU A 184 1.65 -11.01 14.09
N GLU A 185 2.25 -10.39 13.06
CA GLU A 185 2.85 -9.06 13.18
C GLU A 185 1.82 -8.00 13.58
N ARG A 186 0.58 -8.10 13.09
CA ARG A 186 -0.52 -7.21 13.48
C ARG A 186 -0.85 -7.35 14.97
N LYS A 187 -0.91 -8.58 15.50
CA LYS A 187 -1.13 -8.82 16.93
C LYS A 187 0.02 -8.25 17.77
N GLN A 188 1.26 -8.51 17.37
CA GLN A 188 2.45 -7.99 18.04
C GLN A 188 2.48 -6.46 18.06
N TYR A 189 2.14 -5.82 16.93
CA TYR A 189 2.03 -4.37 16.86
C TYR A 189 0.93 -3.84 17.79
N ALA A 190 -0.25 -4.46 17.80
CA ALA A 190 -1.35 -4.07 18.68
C ALA A 190 -0.98 -4.22 20.17
N GLU A 191 -0.28 -5.29 20.54
CA GLU A 191 0.23 -5.49 21.89
C GLU A 191 1.29 -4.45 22.28
N ALA A 192 2.23 -4.17 21.39
CA ALA A 192 3.24 -3.12 21.58
C ALA A 192 2.58 -1.76 21.81
N LYS A 193 1.61 -1.40 20.96
CA LYS A 193 0.84 -0.15 21.07
C LYS A 193 0.06 -0.07 22.38
N ASN A 194 -0.58 -1.16 22.80
CA ASN A 194 -1.32 -1.20 24.06
C ASN A 194 -0.40 -1.08 25.30
N LYS A 195 0.79 -1.70 25.26
CA LYS A 195 1.80 -1.56 26.31
C LYS A 195 2.32 -0.12 26.38
N ALA A 196 2.64 0.47 25.23
CA ALA A 196 3.06 1.86 25.12
C ALA A 196 1.98 2.82 25.67
N ALA A 197 0.72 2.66 25.24
CA ALA A 197 -0.41 3.47 25.73
C ALA A 197 -0.53 3.45 27.24
N LYS A 198 -0.52 2.26 27.86
CA LYS A 198 -0.59 2.13 29.33
C LYS A 198 0.58 2.79 30.06
N ALA A 199 1.78 2.66 29.50
CA ALA A 199 2.98 3.29 30.09
C ALA A 199 2.88 4.83 30.03
N VAL A 200 2.50 5.37 28.87
CA VAL A 200 2.35 6.82 28.65
C VAL A 200 1.19 7.39 29.46
N ASP A 201 0.04 6.70 29.52
CA ASP A 201 -1.10 7.15 30.33
C ASP A 201 -0.71 7.31 31.81
N LYS A 202 0.08 6.37 32.35
CA LYS A 202 0.59 6.43 33.71
C LYS A 202 1.59 7.58 33.92
N GLU A 203 2.44 7.84 32.92
CA GLU A 203 3.45 8.92 32.95
C GLU A 203 2.80 10.32 32.93
N PHE A 204 1.72 10.48 32.15
CA PHE A 204 1.03 11.75 31.98
C PHE A 204 -0.11 11.97 33.00
N GLU A 205 -0.51 10.96 33.77
CA GLU A 205 -1.57 11.05 34.79
C GLU A 205 -1.41 12.24 35.76
N PRO A 206 -0.21 12.55 36.30
CA PRO A 206 -0.03 13.71 37.18
C PRO A 206 -0.29 15.05 36.48
N GLN A 207 0.16 15.18 35.23
CA GLN A 207 0.02 16.40 34.43
C GLN A 207 -1.45 16.65 34.06
N VAL A 208 -2.18 15.58 33.75
CA VAL A 208 -3.62 15.65 33.50
C VAL A 208 -4.34 16.17 34.75
N LYS A 209 -4.08 15.55 35.93
CA LYS A 209 -4.67 16.00 37.20
C LYS A 209 -4.34 17.46 37.52
N GLU A 210 -3.10 17.89 37.28
CA GLU A 210 -2.70 19.29 37.46
C GLU A 210 -3.50 20.25 36.57
N ILE A 211 -3.69 19.91 35.29
CA ILE A 211 -4.50 20.69 34.35
C ILE A 211 -5.96 20.74 34.80
N GLU A 212 -6.51 19.63 35.27
CA GLU A 212 -7.90 19.58 35.76
C GLU A 212 -8.13 20.51 36.94
N ILE A 213 -7.17 20.60 37.86
CA ILE A 213 -7.22 21.49 39.02
C ILE A 213 -7.00 22.94 38.59
N LYS A 214 -5.95 23.21 37.79
CA LYS A 214 -5.56 24.57 37.39
C LYS A 214 -6.63 25.30 36.59
N TYR A 215 -7.38 24.57 35.76
CA TYR A 215 -8.41 25.12 34.89
C TYR A 215 -9.82 24.65 35.30
N ALA A 216 -10.05 24.40 36.59
CA ALA A 216 -11.35 23.96 37.11
C ALA A 216 -12.49 24.90 36.69
N ASP A 217 -12.25 26.21 36.72
CA ASP A 217 -13.25 27.24 36.41
C ASP A 217 -13.20 27.75 34.95
N ASP A 218 -12.17 27.39 34.17
CA ASP A 218 -12.03 27.77 32.76
C ASP A 218 -12.10 26.54 31.84
N LYS A 219 -13.32 26.19 31.47
CA LYS A 219 -13.61 25.06 30.58
C LYS A 219 -12.88 25.15 29.23
N LYS A 220 -12.69 26.35 28.68
CA LYS A 220 -12.07 26.54 27.36
C LYS A 220 -10.57 26.30 27.45
N ALA A 221 -9.90 26.86 28.46
CA ALA A 221 -8.49 26.62 28.72
C ALA A 221 -8.22 25.15 29.10
N LYS A 222 -9.06 24.53 29.93
CA LYS A 222 -8.99 23.10 30.26
C LYS A 222 -9.02 22.23 29.00
N THR A 223 -10.01 22.45 28.13
CA THR A 223 -10.17 21.66 26.90
C THR A 223 -8.96 21.79 25.98
N LYS A 224 -8.42 23.00 25.83
CA LYS A 224 -7.23 23.24 25.02
C LYS A 224 -6.00 22.53 25.60
N ALA A 225 -5.74 22.69 26.90
CA ALA A 225 -4.60 22.08 27.57
C ALA A 225 -4.65 20.55 27.53
N LEU A 226 -5.83 19.94 27.74
CA LEU A 226 -6.00 18.49 27.62
C LEU A 226 -5.77 18.00 26.18
N LYS A 227 -6.20 18.77 25.17
CA LYS A 227 -5.93 18.43 23.76
C LYS A 227 -4.44 18.49 23.43
N ASP A 228 -3.72 19.47 23.97
CA ASP A 228 -2.27 19.60 23.78
C ASP A 228 -1.51 18.45 24.47
N ILE A 229 -1.97 18.01 25.65
CA ILE A 229 -1.43 16.79 26.32
C ILE A 229 -1.73 15.55 25.49
N GLU A 230 -2.95 15.39 24.97
CA GLU A 230 -3.30 14.21 24.18
C GLU A 230 -2.45 14.09 22.90
N ALA A 231 -2.16 15.21 22.23
CA ALA A 231 -1.24 15.23 21.09
C ALA A 231 0.20 14.82 21.46
N LYS A 232 0.67 15.21 22.66
CA LYS A 232 1.98 14.77 23.18
C LYS A 232 1.97 13.28 23.51
N LYS A 233 0.91 12.79 24.16
CA LYS A 233 0.74 11.37 24.45
C LYS A 233 0.72 10.54 23.17
N GLU A 234 0.02 10.98 22.14
CA GLU A 234 -0.03 10.29 20.84
C GLU A 234 1.38 10.14 20.23
N THR A 235 2.21 11.18 20.33
CA THR A 235 3.60 11.17 19.87
C THR A 235 4.46 10.20 20.69
N GLU A 236 4.38 10.28 22.01
CA GLU A 236 5.16 9.41 22.93
C GLU A 236 4.75 7.93 22.80
N ILE A 237 3.44 7.65 22.68
CA ILE A 237 2.92 6.29 22.46
C ILE A 237 3.52 5.72 21.18
N LYS A 238 3.59 6.52 20.12
CA LYS A 238 4.16 6.08 18.85
C LYS A 238 5.65 5.77 18.99
N GLU A 239 6.44 6.63 19.63
CA GLU A 239 7.87 6.40 19.85
C GLU A 239 8.11 5.11 20.64
N LYS A 240 7.43 4.94 21.78
CA LYS A 240 7.51 3.69 22.55
C LYS A 240 7.00 2.46 21.79
N THR A 241 5.97 2.62 20.94
CA THR A 241 5.49 1.53 20.08
C THR A 241 6.56 1.08 19.10
N LYS A 242 7.32 2.03 18.52
CA LYS A 242 8.45 1.72 17.62
C LYS A 242 9.58 1.01 18.33
N GLU A 243 9.88 1.38 19.57
CA GLU A 243 10.88 0.68 20.38
C GLU A 243 10.46 -0.76 20.69
N LEU A 244 9.18 -0.96 21.03
CA LEU A 244 8.63 -2.29 21.35
C LEU A 244 8.43 -3.18 20.11
N PHE A 245 8.12 -2.58 18.96
CA PHE A 245 7.96 -3.25 17.67
C PHE A 245 9.06 -2.81 16.69
N ASN A 246 10.32 -2.93 17.14
CA ASN A 246 11.46 -2.48 16.37
C ASN A 246 11.83 -3.48 15.25
N TYR A 247 12.24 -2.94 14.11
CA TYR A 247 12.83 -3.69 13.01
C TYR A 247 13.78 -2.79 12.20
N GLU A 248 14.76 -3.41 11.57
CA GLU A 248 15.78 -2.71 10.78
C GLU A 248 15.26 -2.35 9.39
N ILE A 249 15.46 -1.09 8.99
CA ILE A 249 15.07 -0.56 7.68
C ILE A 249 16.36 -0.18 6.92
N PRO A 250 16.79 -1.01 5.96
CA PRO A 250 17.85 -0.64 5.02
C PRO A 250 17.46 0.61 4.22
N ILE A 251 18.37 1.58 4.16
CA ILE A 251 18.26 2.78 3.34
C ILE A 251 19.48 2.83 2.45
N VAL A 252 19.25 2.93 1.14
CA VAL A 252 20.30 2.99 0.13
C VAL A 252 20.09 4.22 -0.73
N GLN A 253 21.17 4.88 -1.11
CA GLN A 253 21.15 5.93 -2.12
C GLN A 253 22.05 5.47 -3.27
N VAL A 254 21.50 5.47 -4.48
CA VAL A 254 22.26 5.15 -5.69
C VAL A 254 22.51 6.42 -6.50
N GLU A 255 23.67 6.49 -7.15
CA GLU A 255 24.03 7.59 -8.05
C GLU A 255 23.62 7.32 -9.49
N LYS A 256 23.47 6.05 -9.88
CA LYS A 256 23.07 5.65 -11.23
C LYS A 256 22.05 4.50 -11.20
N ALA A 257 20.89 4.75 -11.80
CA ALA A 257 19.75 3.81 -11.83
C ALA A 257 19.51 3.20 -13.22
N GLY A 258 20.55 3.11 -14.06
CA GLY A 258 20.49 2.46 -15.37
C GLY A 258 19.92 3.30 -16.51
N ILE A 259 19.45 4.52 -16.23
CA ILE A 259 18.93 5.46 -17.23
C ILE A 259 19.43 6.89 -16.98
N THR A 260 19.76 7.60 -18.05
CA THR A 260 20.22 9.00 -18.02
C THR A 260 19.08 9.99 -18.22
N THR A 261 19.35 11.29 -18.04
CA THR A 261 18.41 12.40 -18.36
C THR A 261 17.78 12.32 -19.75
N THR A 262 18.48 11.73 -20.73
CA THR A 262 18.02 11.60 -22.13
C THR A 262 17.25 10.30 -22.39
N GLY A 263 17.12 9.43 -21.40
CA GLY A 263 16.53 8.10 -21.55
C GLY A 263 17.51 7.04 -22.06
N ALA A 264 18.78 7.37 -22.30
CA ALA A 264 19.80 6.39 -22.70
C ALA A 264 20.24 5.52 -21.51
N LYS A 265 20.62 4.26 -21.80
CA LYS A 265 21.12 3.30 -20.79
C LYS A 265 22.46 3.77 -20.21
N CYS A 266 22.62 3.64 -18.90
CA CYS A 266 23.89 3.84 -18.20
C CYS A 266 24.15 2.70 -17.19
N GLU A 267 25.17 2.87 -16.35
CA GLU A 267 25.43 1.99 -15.21
C GLU A 267 24.24 1.94 -14.25
N ASN A 268 24.05 0.79 -13.60
CA ASN A 268 22.85 0.50 -12.82
C ASN A 268 23.21 -0.14 -11.48
N GLU A 269 23.44 0.70 -10.48
CA GLU A 269 23.77 0.27 -9.10
C GLU A 269 22.61 -0.48 -8.45
N LEU A 270 21.37 -0.36 -8.97
CA LEU A 270 20.21 -1.10 -8.44
C LEU A 270 20.38 -2.62 -8.56
N GLU A 271 21.20 -3.09 -9.50
CA GLU A 271 21.52 -4.52 -9.62
C GLU A 271 22.34 -5.02 -8.42
N ASP A 272 23.32 -4.24 -7.98
CA ASP A 272 24.13 -4.53 -6.80
C ASP A 272 23.27 -4.45 -5.53
N VAL A 273 22.43 -3.42 -5.42
CA VAL A 273 21.46 -3.28 -4.31
C VAL A 273 20.53 -4.50 -4.24
N ALA A 274 20.08 -5.02 -5.38
CA ALA A 274 19.22 -6.21 -5.41
C ALA A 274 19.96 -7.46 -4.90
N VAL A 275 21.24 -7.62 -5.22
CA VAL A 275 22.08 -8.72 -4.74
C VAL A 275 22.30 -8.61 -3.22
N GLU A 276 22.70 -7.44 -2.73
CA GLU A 276 22.92 -7.20 -1.30
C GLU A 276 21.63 -7.38 -0.49
N PHE A 277 20.53 -6.81 -0.97
CA PHE A 277 19.24 -6.93 -0.30
C PHE A 277 18.73 -8.37 -0.27
N LYS A 278 19.03 -9.19 -1.30
CA LYS A 278 18.72 -10.62 -1.29
C LYS A 278 19.45 -11.36 -0.17
N ASN A 279 20.73 -11.05 0.04
CA ASN A 279 21.54 -11.63 1.12
C ASN A 279 21.01 -11.18 2.49
N TYR A 280 20.72 -9.89 2.65
CA TYR A 280 20.11 -9.35 3.87
C TYR A 280 18.76 -10.02 4.18
N ARG A 281 17.90 -10.16 3.17
CA ARG A 281 16.60 -10.83 3.30
C ARG A 281 16.74 -12.25 3.82
N ASP A 282 17.67 -13.02 3.25
CA ASP A 282 17.88 -14.42 3.62
C ASP A 282 18.46 -14.54 5.03
N LEU A 283 19.42 -13.68 5.39
CA LEU A 283 19.99 -13.62 6.75
C LEU A 283 18.95 -13.28 7.82
N LYS A 284 18.07 -12.32 7.54
CA LYS A 284 17.05 -11.84 8.49
C LYS A 284 15.74 -12.64 8.42
N GLY A 285 15.60 -13.56 7.47
CA GLY A 285 14.39 -14.35 7.28
C GLY A 285 13.13 -13.51 7.07
N LEU A 286 13.21 -12.41 6.32
CA LEU A 286 12.13 -11.41 6.23
C LEU A 286 10.79 -11.99 5.74
N TRP A 287 10.86 -13.02 4.88
CA TRP A 287 9.73 -13.84 4.46
C TRP A 287 10.19 -15.16 3.86
N THR A 288 9.30 -16.15 3.86
CA THR A 288 9.53 -17.42 3.17
C THR A 288 9.38 -17.26 1.67
N VAL A 289 10.38 -17.70 0.90
CA VAL A 289 10.29 -17.72 -0.56
C VAL A 289 9.48 -18.95 -0.97
N ASN A 290 8.24 -18.72 -1.40
CA ASN A 290 7.46 -19.74 -2.08
C ASN A 290 8.04 -19.99 -3.47
N LYS A 291 8.55 -21.19 -3.71
CA LYS A 291 8.92 -21.67 -5.05
C LYS A 291 7.83 -22.65 -5.49
N PRO A 292 6.70 -22.17 -6.05
CA PRO A 292 5.66 -23.07 -6.50
C PRO A 292 6.22 -23.97 -7.60
N ASN A 293 5.95 -25.27 -7.49
CA ASN A 293 6.20 -26.19 -8.59
C ASN A 293 5.08 -26.00 -9.61
N ILE A 294 5.40 -25.36 -10.74
CA ILE A 294 4.45 -25.09 -11.82
C ILE A 294 4.78 -26.02 -12.98
N SER A 295 3.77 -26.79 -13.40
CA SER A 295 3.81 -27.57 -14.64
C SER A 295 2.52 -27.35 -15.42
N TYR A 296 2.53 -27.72 -16.69
CA TYR A 296 1.38 -27.58 -17.56
C TYR A 296 1.04 -28.94 -18.16
N LYS A 297 -0.25 -29.23 -18.27
CA LYS A 297 -0.76 -30.38 -19.02
C LYS A 297 -1.88 -29.94 -19.96
N ILE A 298 -2.06 -30.67 -21.04
CA ILE A 298 -3.21 -30.52 -21.92
C ILE A 298 -4.25 -31.57 -21.50
N ASN A 299 -5.47 -31.12 -21.21
CA ASN A 299 -6.60 -31.99 -20.89
C ASN A 299 -7.73 -31.75 -21.91
N GLY A 300 -7.77 -32.57 -22.97
CA GLY A 300 -8.62 -32.31 -24.13
C GLY A 300 -8.10 -31.12 -24.93
N GLU A 301 -8.94 -30.11 -25.18
CA GLU A 301 -8.56 -28.85 -25.84
C GLU A 301 -8.10 -27.77 -24.84
N LYS A 302 -8.08 -28.07 -23.54
CA LYS A 302 -7.84 -27.08 -22.49
C LYS A 302 -6.42 -27.15 -21.93
N LEU A 303 -5.77 -26.00 -21.78
CA LEU A 303 -4.48 -25.88 -21.09
C LEU A 303 -4.73 -25.85 -19.58
N VAL A 304 -4.05 -26.71 -18.83
CA VAL A 304 -4.18 -26.80 -17.37
C VAL A 304 -2.85 -26.47 -16.71
N ARG A 305 -2.83 -25.45 -15.85
CA ARG A 305 -1.71 -25.13 -14.97
C ARG A 305 -1.82 -25.95 -13.69
N ILE A 306 -0.78 -26.71 -13.39
CA ILE A 306 -0.63 -27.43 -12.13
C ILE A 306 0.32 -26.61 -11.24
N THR A 307 -0.19 -26.06 -10.14
CA THR A 307 0.60 -25.30 -9.16
C THR A 307 0.59 -26.05 -7.84
N ASN A 308 1.75 -26.58 -7.40
CA ASN A 308 1.88 -27.39 -6.18
C ASN A 308 0.87 -28.56 -6.11
N GLY A 309 0.55 -29.16 -7.26
CA GLY A 309 -0.43 -30.25 -7.36
C GLY A 309 -1.90 -29.82 -7.51
N GLY A 310 -2.21 -28.54 -7.34
CA GLY A 310 -3.54 -27.99 -7.64
C GLY A 310 -3.69 -27.68 -9.14
N GLU A 311 -4.80 -28.06 -9.73
CA GLU A 311 -5.09 -27.86 -11.15
C GLU A 311 -5.98 -26.64 -11.37
N GLU A 312 -5.53 -25.73 -12.23
CA GLU A 312 -6.32 -24.60 -12.72
C GLU A 312 -6.36 -24.66 -14.25
N VAL A 313 -7.58 -24.71 -14.80
CA VAL A 313 -7.79 -24.61 -16.25
C VAL A 313 -7.50 -23.16 -16.67
N ILE A 314 -6.53 -22.99 -17.56
CA ILE A 314 -6.25 -21.73 -18.25
C ILE A 314 -7.09 -21.75 -19.52
N ASP A 315 -8.39 -21.56 -19.37
CA ASP A 315 -9.25 -21.25 -20.53
C ASP A 315 -9.08 -19.75 -20.85
N GLU A 316 -8.81 -19.44 -22.12
CA GLU A 316 -8.96 -18.09 -22.69
C GLU A 316 -10.44 -17.73 -22.89
#